data_AF-A0A4C1V3S5-F1
#
_entry.id   AF-A0A4C1V3S5-F1
#
_cell.length_a   1.000
_cell.length_b   1.000
_cell.length_c   1.000
_cell.angle_alpha   90.00
_cell.angle_beta   90.00
_cell.angle_gamma   90.00
#
_symmetry.space_group_name_H-M   'P 1'
#
loop_
_entity.id
_entity.type
_entity.pdbx_description
1 polymer ?
#
loop_
_entity_poly.entity_id
_entity_poly.type
_entity_poly.pdbx_seq_one_letter_code
_entity_poly.pdbx_strand_id
1 'polypeptide(L)'
;MADDRSNFLLPNNQRFVELDCSIAFNGLTGKEKLYAHYLSQSAWNGGLIALMQTSPESPLIFSLLHRLFLCEPLENLKHSSLKAGVSEDDWQAFLVYSGGVFANSGNYKSFGDTKFIPNLSKKSLESIVKASKAYETDKTRIGKLWQDLQNVIFSLTPRLTSLGLADKGITTYFSSNCTKEDSDLVNDWMKTKRMEAYICRTFKTVAADGLPIFTCRLASVETSAKPSLTMEKEKYKNAYFQITRGDYSPLLKKVNENLTKAIDYAANDNEKNMLRHYIESFKEGDLNEHKDGSRFWIKDKGPIIETYQGFIETYRDPSGQRGEFEGFVSMVNKEMSKKFGQLVEGAERFIKLLPWGKDLEKDAFLRPDFTSLDVLTFAGSGIPAGINIPNYDEIRQNEGFKNVSLGNVIPAAYKESVIPFLSEADKALLDKHRVAAFEPKIQTTPRQTKSTFNLSSLPPTQDTARHTFRVHSSGPVGLYASIVLRDLQQRNGTLRNKNDLMMSNINTPSPVLPLVFNSETGSDAEPQPSIETTEDGVVLI
;
A
#
# COMPACT_ATOMS: atom_id res chain seq x y z
N MET A 1 24.51 -2.15 -25.11
CA MET A 1 24.39 -1.68 -23.73
C MET A 1 23.81 -2.85 -22.94
N ALA A 2 24.51 -3.38 -21.95
CA ALA A 2 23.90 -4.37 -21.06
C ALA A 2 22.82 -3.62 -20.27
N ASP A 3 21.55 -4.01 -20.41
CA ASP A 3 20.45 -3.40 -19.65
C ASP A 3 20.83 -3.42 -18.16
N ASP A 4 20.87 -2.25 -17.53
CA ASP A 4 21.14 -2.13 -16.11
C ASP A 4 20.03 -2.84 -15.31
N ARG A 5 20.36 -4.03 -14.79
CA ARG A 5 19.42 -4.87 -14.04
C ARG A 5 19.33 -4.48 -12.56
N SER A 6 20.14 -3.53 -12.10
CA SER A 6 20.25 -3.19 -10.67
C SER A 6 18.89 -2.85 -10.04
N ASN A 7 18.01 -2.17 -10.80
CA ASN A 7 16.66 -1.80 -10.35
C ASN A 7 15.73 -3.01 -10.07
N PHE A 8 16.00 -4.15 -10.72
CA PHE A 8 15.20 -5.37 -10.63
C PHE A 8 15.82 -6.44 -9.72
N LEU A 9 16.91 -6.12 -9.04
CA LEU A 9 17.58 -7.02 -8.12
C LEU A 9 17.37 -6.56 -6.68
N LEU A 10 17.34 -7.55 -5.77
CA LEU A 10 17.53 -7.31 -4.34
C LEU A 10 18.98 -7.69 -4.02
N PRO A 11 19.76 -6.81 -3.37
CA PRO A 11 21.18 -7.06 -3.15
C PRO A 11 21.39 -8.17 -2.11
N ASN A 12 22.46 -8.95 -2.21
CA ASN A 12 22.70 -10.08 -1.29
C ASN A 12 22.86 -9.65 0.19
N ASN A 13 23.24 -8.40 0.42
CA ASN A 13 23.32 -7.77 1.74
C ASN A 13 21.99 -7.14 2.21
N GLN A 14 20.87 -7.46 1.57
CA GLN A 14 19.53 -7.01 1.95
C GLN A 14 19.28 -7.36 3.42
N ARG A 15 18.92 -6.35 4.21
CA ARG A 15 18.66 -6.51 5.64
C ARG A 15 17.23 -6.98 5.87
N PHE A 16 17.08 -7.95 6.76
CA PHE A 16 15.82 -8.32 7.39
C PHE A 16 15.85 -7.81 8.82
N VAL A 17 14.78 -7.13 9.23
CA VAL A 17 14.66 -6.59 10.57
C VAL A 17 13.48 -7.25 11.25
N GLU A 18 13.71 -7.71 12.48
CA GLU A 18 12.67 -8.27 13.32
C GLU A 18 11.81 -7.16 13.94
N LEU A 19 10.49 -7.33 13.87
CA LEU A 19 9.55 -6.52 14.64
C LEU A 19 9.44 -7.08 16.05
N ASP A 20 10.06 -6.40 17.01
CA ASP A 20 9.92 -6.78 18.41
C ASP A 20 8.55 -6.33 18.95
N CYS A 21 7.81 -7.27 19.52
CA CYS A 21 6.56 -7.03 20.20
C CYS A 21 6.49 -7.77 21.54
N SER A 22 7.63 -8.26 22.06
CA SER A 22 7.70 -9.17 23.20
C SER A 22 7.13 -8.56 24.47
N ILE A 23 7.45 -7.29 24.74
CA ILE A 23 6.96 -6.56 25.93
C ILE A 23 5.43 -6.44 25.87
N ALA A 24 4.89 -5.98 24.74
CA ALA A 24 3.45 -5.82 24.56
C ALA A 24 2.72 -7.17 24.64
N PHE A 25 3.23 -8.22 23.96
CA PHE A 25 2.61 -9.54 23.96
C PHE A 25 2.63 -10.22 25.33
N ASN A 26 3.73 -10.10 26.08
CA ASN A 26 3.83 -10.67 27.43
C ASN A 26 2.88 -9.97 28.43
N GLY A 27 2.54 -8.71 28.18
CA GLY A 27 1.58 -7.94 28.98
C GLY A 27 0.10 -8.31 28.75
N LEU A 28 -0.19 -9.21 27.81
CA LEU A 28 -1.55 -9.68 27.51
C LEU A 28 -2.01 -10.81 28.44
N THR A 29 -3.28 -10.79 28.79
CA THR A 29 -3.99 -11.90 29.42
C THR A 29 -4.14 -13.10 28.46
N GLY A 30 -4.46 -14.28 28.99
CA GLY A 30 -4.71 -15.46 28.15
C GLY A 30 -5.86 -15.25 27.14
N LYS A 31 -6.92 -14.54 27.54
CA LYS A 31 -8.05 -14.20 26.66
C LYS A 31 -7.61 -13.27 25.52
N GLU A 32 -6.87 -12.22 25.82
CA GLU A 32 -6.35 -11.27 24.81
C GLU A 32 -5.36 -11.96 23.85
N LYS A 33 -4.52 -12.87 24.34
CA LYS A 33 -3.62 -13.68 23.49
C LYS A 33 -4.39 -14.56 22.51
N LEU A 34 -5.49 -15.20 22.96
CA LEU A 34 -6.34 -16.01 22.08
C LEU A 34 -7.09 -15.15 21.05
N TYR A 35 -7.56 -13.97 21.44
CA TYR A 35 -8.15 -13.01 20.52
C TYR A 35 -7.15 -12.60 19.43
N ALA A 36 -5.96 -12.14 19.85
CA ALA A 36 -4.88 -11.75 18.94
C ALA A 36 -4.42 -12.91 18.04
N HIS A 37 -4.36 -14.14 18.57
CA HIS A 37 -4.01 -15.34 17.81
C HIS A 37 -4.97 -15.58 16.64
N TYR A 38 -6.27 -15.66 16.90
CA TYR A 38 -7.24 -15.96 15.84
C TYR A 38 -7.37 -14.81 14.85
N LEU A 39 -7.28 -13.55 15.30
CA LEU A 39 -7.21 -12.40 14.40
C LEU A 39 -5.96 -12.45 13.49
N SER A 40 -4.80 -12.85 14.04
CA SER A 40 -3.56 -12.95 13.26
C SER A 40 -3.63 -14.09 12.25
N GLN A 41 -4.22 -15.24 12.62
CA GLN A 41 -4.48 -16.35 11.70
C GLN A 41 -5.43 -15.91 10.56
N SER A 42 -6.46 -15.14 10.88
CA SER A 42 -7.34 -14.54 9.86
C SER A 42 -6.57 -13.64 8.90
N ALA A 43 -5.76 -12.71 9.45
CA ALA A 43 -4.97 -11.77 8.67
C ALA A 43 -4.00 -12.50 7.72
N TRP A 44 -3.23 -13.48 8.20
CA TRP A 44 -2.30 -14.24 7.35
C TRP A 44 -3.00 -15.06 6.26
N ASN A 45 -4.15 -15.69 6.56
CA ASN A 45 -4.93 -16.40 5.54
C ASN A 45 -5.45 -15.45 4.45
N GLY A 46 -5.90 -14.26 4.84
CA GLY A 46 -6.35 -13.23 3.92
C GLY A 46 -5.20 -12.58 3.14
N GLY A 47 -4.03 -12.39 3.76
CA GLY A 47 -2.83 -11.86 3.10
C GLY A 47 -2.36 -12.69 1.91
N LEU A 48 -2.66 -13.99 1.87
CA LEU A 48 -2.42 -14.82 0.68
C LEU A 48 -3.22 -14.37 -0.56
N ILE A 49 -4.29 -13.60 -0.39
CA ILE A 49 -5.03 -12.99 -1.50
C ILE A 49 -4.16 -11.96 -2.23
N ALA A 50 -3.28 -11.24 -1.52
CA ALA A 50 -2.38 -10.25 -2.12
C ALA A 50 -1.42 -10.86 -3.17
N LEU A 51 -1.04 -12.14 -3.01
CA LEU A 51 -0.32 -12.89 -4.05
C LEU A 51 -1.10 -12.93 -5.36
N MET A 52 -2.40 -13.21 -5.29
CA MET A 52 -3.28 -13.24 -6.46
C MET A 52 -3.61 -11.85 -7.00
N GLN A 53 -3.46 -10.79 -6.19
CA GLN A 53 -3.63 -9.38 -6.58
C GLN A 53 -2.35 -8.75 -7.15
N THR A 54 -1.19 -9.40 -7.00
CA THR A 54 0.10 -8.89 -7.48
C THR A 54 0.40 -9.32 -8.93
N SER A 55 0.56 -10.62 -9.18
CA SER A 55 0.89 -11.14 -10.51
C SER A 55 0.36 -12.57 -10.71
N PRO A 56 0.14 -13.03 -11.96
CA PRO A 56 -0.32 -14.39 -12.22
C PRO A 56 0.61 -15.46 -11.64
N GLU A 57 1.92 -15.21 -11.63
CA GLU A 57 2.94 -16.15 -11.15
C GLU A 57 3.15 -16.10 -9.63
N SER A 58 2.81 -15.01 -8.94
CA SER A 58 3.10 -14.84 -7.50
C SER A 58 2.58 -15.99 -6.62
N PRO A 59 1.32 -16.48 -6.75
CA PRO A 59 0.84 -17.61 -5.97
C PRO A 59 1.62 -18.90 -6.22
N LEU A 60 2.08 -19.11 -7.46
CA LEU A 60 2.86 -20.29 -7.84
C LEU A 60 4.29 -20.20 -7.29
N ILE A 61 4.91 -19.02 -7.34
CA ILE A 61 6.22 -18.76 -6.73
C ILE A 61 6.14 -19.03 -5.23
N PHE A 62 5.15 -18.45 -4.54
CA PHE A 62 4.93 -18.71 -3.11
C PHE A 62 4.76 -20.21 -2.84
N SER A 63 3.92 -20.92 -3.60
CA SER A 63 3.73 -22.36 -3.43
C SER A 63 5.02 -23.15 -3.62
N LEU A 64 5.85 -22.81 -4.61
CA LEU A 64 7.14 -23.44 -4.81
C LEU A 64 8.05 -23.20 -3.60
N LEU A 65 8.33 -21.94 -3.29
CA LEU A 65 9.25 -21.54 -2.22
C LEU A 65 8.80 -22.08 -0.85
N HIS A 66 7.53 -21.90 -0.49
CA HIS A 66 6.99 -22.37 0.78
C HIS A 66 7.15 -23.88 0.95
N ARG A 67 7.00 -24.67 -0.12
CA ARG A 67 7.23 -26.13 -0.06
C ARG A 67 8.70 -26.49 0.13
N LEU A 68 9.62 -25.76 -0.51
CA LEU A 68 11.06 -25.98 -0.33
C LEU A 68 11.44 -25.81 1.15
N PHE A 69 10.95 -24.74 1.79
CA PHE A 69 11.27 -24.44 3.20
C PHE A 69 10.47 -25.25 4.22
N LEU A 70 9.30 -25.78 3.86
CA LEU A 70 8.46 -26.56 4.78
C LEU A 70 8.91 -28.03 4.88
N CYS A 71 9.46 -28.59 3.81
CA CYS A 71 9.78 -30.03 3.74
C CYS A 71 11.06 -30.43 4.48
N GLU A 72 11.94 -29.48 4.81
CA GLU A 72 13.18 -29.73 5.54
C GLU A 72 13.69 -28.47 6.25
N PRO A 73 14.52 -28.61 7.30
CA PRO A 73 15.21 -27.48 7.90
C PRO A 73 16.07 -26.71 6.89
N LEU A 74 16.20 -25.40 7.09
CA LEU A 74 16.96 -24.51 6.20
C LEU A 74 18.41 -24.98 5.99
N GLU A 75 19.06 -25.47 7.05
CA GLU A 75 20.44 -25.97 6.99
C GLU A 75 20.59 -27.20 6.10
N ASN A 76 19.57 -28.08 6.04
CA ASN A 76 19.61 -29.26 5.19
C ASN A 76 19.44 -28.89 3.72
N LEU A 77 18.53 -27.96 3.42
CA LEU A 77 18.36 -27.43 2.07
C LEU A 77 19.63 -26.71 1.61
N LYS A 78 20.28 -25.94 2.49
CA LYS A 78 21.58 -25.30 2.23
C LYS A 78 22.63 -26.35 1.88
N HIS A 79 22.82 -27.34 2.75
CA HIS A 79 23.81 -28.39 2.57
C HIS A 79 23.64 -29.13 1.23
N SER A 80 22.40 -29.54 0.92
CA SER A 80 22.08 -30.23 -0.33
C SER A 80 22.31 -29.36 -1.57
N SER A 81 22.02 -28.06 -1.48
CA SER A 81 22.24 -27.09 -2.56
C SER A 81 23.73 -26.88 -2.83
N LEU A 82 24.55 -26.68 -1.79
CA LEU A 82 26.00 -26.53 -1.94
C LEU A 82 26.64 -27.80 -2.52
N LYS A 83 26.20 -28.99 -2.07
CA LYS A 83 26.62 -30.27 -2.64
C LYS A 83 26.26 -30.41 -4.12
N ALA A 84 25.17 -29.78 -4.56
CA ALA A 84 24.74 -29.72 -5.96
C ALA A 84 25.49 -28.64 -6.78
N GLY A 85 26.49 -27.97 -6.21
CA GLY A 85 27.35 -27.01 -6.89
C GLY A 85 26.84 -25.56 -6.88
N VAL A 86 25.87 -25.24 -6.02
CA VAL A 86 25.43 -23.85 -5.78
C VAL A 86 26.48 -23.14 -4.92
N SER A 87 26.84 -21.90 -5.26
CA SER A 87 27.78 -21.11 -4.45
C SER A 87 27.10 -20.53 -3.20
N GLU A 88 27.89 -20.11 -2.22
CA GLU A 88 27.37 -19.38 -1.05
C GLU A 88 26.67 -18.07 -1.45
N ASP A 89 27.18 -17.37 -2.48
CA ASP A 89 26.56 -16.15 -2.99
C ASP A 89 25.21 -16.41 -3.67
N ASP A 90 25.11 -17.47 -4.48
CA ASP A 90 23.84 -17.86 -5.13
C ASP A 90 22.83 -18.34 -4.08
N TRP A 91 23.29 -19.04 -3.05
CA TRP A 91 22.45 -19.43 -1.92
C TRP A 91 21.92 -18.20 -1.16
N GLN A 92 22.78 -17.23 -0.86
CA GLN A 92 22.37 -15.98 -0.22
C GLN A 92 21.39 -15.20 -1.11
N ALA A 93 21.62 -15.12 -2.41
CA ALA A 93 20.71 -14.50 -3.36
C ALA A 93 19.34 -15.20 -3.41
N PHE A 94 19.31 -16.54 -3.28
CA PHE A 94 18.07 -17.31 -3.19
C PHE A 94 17.29 -16.99 -1.91
N LEU A 95 17.96 -16.87 -0.76
CA LEU A 95 17.32 -16.47 0.49
C LEU A 95 16.75 -15.06 0.40
N VAL A 96 17.52 -14.11 -0.14
CA VAL A 96 17.08 -12.72 -0.32
C VAL A 96 15.87 -12.65 -1.27
N TYR A 97 15.90 -13.35 -2.40
CA TYR A 97 14.76 -13.42 -3.31
C TYR A 97 13.52 -14.01 -2.63
N SER A 98 13.68 -15.11 -1.89
CA SER A 98 12.58 -15.77 -1.20
C SER A 98 11.96 -14.88 -0.11
N GLY A 99 12.80 -14.27 0.72
CA GLY A 99 12.36 -13.30 1.72
C GLY A 99 11.70 -12.07 1.09
N GLY A 100 12.19 -11.60 -0.06
CA GLY A 100 11.57 -10.54 -0.84
C GLY A 100 10.16 -10.91 -1.30
N VAL A 101 9.95 -12.12 -1.84
CA VAL A 101 8.63 -12.60 -2.26
C VAL A 101 7.67 -12.69 -1.07
N PHE A 102 8.12 -13.23 0.05
CA PHE A 102 7.29 -13.34 1.26
C PHE A 102 6.95 -11.96 1.84
N ALA A 103 7.90 -11.03 1.88
CA ALA A 103 7.68 -9.69 2.43
C ALA A 103 6.77 -8.80 1.56
N ASN A 104 6.76 -9.00 0.24
CA ASN A 104 5.95 -8.21 -0.69
C ASN A 104 4.65 -8.89 -1.10
N SER A 105 4.37 -10.09 -0.59
CA SER A 105 3.27 -10.95 -1.06
C SER A 105 3.26 -11.10 -2.59
N GLY A 106 4.44 -11.30 -3.19
CA GLY A 106 4.60 -11.44 -4.64
C GLY A 106 5.97 -10.98 -5.15
N ASN A 107 6.18 -11.08 -6.46
CA ASN A 107 7.46 -10.76 -7.12
C ASN A 107 7.57 -9.32 -7.64
N TYR A 108 6.78 -8.39 -7.09
CA TYR A 108 6.84 -6.95 -7.36
C TYR A 108 6.95 -6.20 -6.03
N LYS A 109 7.85 -5.20 -5.97
CA LYS A 109 8.05 -4.39 -4.77
C LYS A 109 6.76 -3.64 -4.45
N SER A 110 6.25 -3.75 -3.22
CA SER A 110 5.08 -2.97 -2.77
C SER A 110 5.36 -1.49 -2.73
N PHE A 111 6.62 -1.11 -2.51
CA PHE A 111 7.10 0.25 -2.68
C PHE A 111 7.77 0.40 -4.06
N GLY A 112 7.02 1.00 -5.00
CA GLY A 112 7.49 1.31 -6.35
C GLY A 112 6.99 0.39 -7.46
N ASP A 113 6.19 -0.64 -7.14
CA ASP A 113 5.48 -1.51 -8.08
C ASP A 113 6.34 -2.08 -9.23
N THR A 114 7.63 -2.26 -8.94
CA THR A 114 8.64 -2.73 -9.89
C THR A 114 8.92 -4.20 -9.62
N LYS A 115 9.04 -4.99 -10.69
CA LYS A 115 9.40 -6.41 -10.56
C LYS A 115 10.75 -6.58 -9.90
N PHE A 116 10.94 -7.67 -9.17
CA PHE A 116 12.28 -8.11 -8.79
C PHE A 116 12.50 -9.58 -9.16
N ILE A 117 13.71 -9.87 -9.61
CA ILE A 117 14.13 -11.21 -10.06
C ILE A 117 15.22 -11.75 -9.13
N PRO A 118 15.46 -13.07 -9.11
CA PRO A 118 16.51 -13.66 -8.30
C PRO A 118 17.90 -13.19 -8.77
N ASN A 119 18.75 -12.78 -7.83
CA ASN A 119 20.15 -12.39 -8.10
C ASN A 119 21.09 -13.60 -8.20
N LEU A 120 20.66 -14.64 -8.90
CA LEU A 120 21.42 -15.87 -9.16
C LEU A 120 21.07 -16.39 -10.55
N SER A 121 21.88 -17.31 -11.07
CA SER A 121 21.57 -17.90 -12.37
C SER A 121 20.31 -18.78 -12.32
N LYS A 122 19.57 -18.85 -13.43
CA LYS A 122 18.45 -19.78 -13.60
C LYS A 122 18.86 -21.24 -13.30
N LYS A 123 20.07 -21.63 -13.70
CA LYS A 123 20.64 -22.96 -13.46
C LYS A 123 20.88 -23.20 -11.96
N SER A 124 21.38 -22.20 -11.24
CA SER A 124 21.60 -22.30 -9.79
C SER A 124 20.29 -22.47 -9.05
N LEU A 125 19.25 -21.69 -9.41
CA LEU A 125 17.92 -21.85 -8.80
C LEU A 125 17.31 -23.22 -9.12
N GLU A 126 17.48 -23.72 -10.34
CA GLU A 126 17.07 -25.08 -10.70
C GLU A 126 17.78 -26.15 -9.85
N SER A 127 19.09 -26.01 -9.62
CA SER A 127 19.86 -26.91 -8.75
C SER A 127 19.33 -26.91 -7.33
N ILE A 128 19.01 -25.74 -6.76
CA ILE A 128 18.40 -25.63 -5.41
C ILE A 128 17.06 -26.38 -5.37
N VAL A 129 16.19 -26.13 -6.35
CA VAL A 129 14.88 -26.79 -6.43
C VAL A 129 15.05 -28.31 -6.52
N LYS A 130 15.91 -28.81 -7.41
CA LYS A 130 16.11 -30.25 -7.63
C LYS A 130 16.84 -30.96 -6.49
N ALA A 131 17.66 -30.24 -5.73
CA ALA A 131 18.37 -30.78 -4.57
C ALA A 131 17.48 -30.87 -3.31
N SER A 132 16.34 -30.18 -3.29
CA SER A 132 15.44 -30.14 -2.13
C SER A 132 14.73 -31.47 -1.84
N LYS A 133 14.41 -31.69 -0.56
CA LYS A 133 13.55 -32.79 -0.11
C LYS A 133 12.15 -32.71 -0.70
N ALA A 134 11.65 -31.50 -0.95
CA ALA A 134 10.36 -31.28 -1.60
C ALA A 134 10.35 -31.88 -3.01
N TYR A 135 11.40 -31.67 -3.80
CA TYR A 135 11.53 -32.25 -5.13
C TYR A 135 11.72 -33.76 -5.08
N GLU A 136 12.53 -34.28 -4.14
CA GLU A 136 12.68 -35.72 -3.94
C GLU A 136 11.33 -36.40 -3.66
N THR A 137 10.50 -35.78 -2.82
CA THR A 137 9.22 -36.33 -2.34
C THR A 137 8.10 -36.24 -3.39
N ASP A 138 8.02 -35.14 -4.15
CA ASP A 138 6.96 -34.91 -5.15
C ASP A 138 7.55 -34.32 -6.44
N LYS A 139 8.37 -35.13 -7.13
CA LYS A 139 9.06 -34.75 -8.38
C LYS A 139 8.12 -34.19 -9.43
N THR A 140 6.94 -34.79 -9.57
CA THR A 140 5.95 -34.40 -10.57
C THR A 140 5.41 -32.99 -10.30
N ARG A 141 4.95 -32.71 -9.08
CA ARG A 141 4.38 -31.39 -8.76
C ARG A 141 5.45 -30.32 -8.72
N ILE A 142 6.58 -30.55 -8.04
CA ILE A 142 7.63 -29.53 -7.93
C ILE A 142 8.29 -29.29 -9.29
N GLY A 143 8.51 -30.35 -10.08
CA GLY A 143 9.00 -30.24 -11.45
C GLY A 143 8.06 -29.44 -12.35
N LYS A 144 6.74 -29.65 -12.24
CA LYS A 144 5.74 -28.86 -12.99
C LYS A 144 5.74 -27.39 -12.56
N LEU A 145 5.74 -27.11 -11.25
CA LEU A 145 5.83 -25.73 -10.74
C LEU A 145 7.09 -25.03 -11.27
N TRP A 146 8.25 -25.68 -11.20
CA TRP A 146 9.47 -25.13 -11.76
C TRP A 146 9.37 -24.90 -13.27
N GLN A 147 8.83 -25.87 -14.03
CA GLN A 147 8.69 -25.75 -15.47
C GLN A 147 7.85 -24.53 -15.87
N ASP A 148 6.76 -24.27 -15.15
CA ASP A 148 5.86 -23.15 -15.40
C ASP A 148 6.50 -21.80 -15.00
N LEU A 149 7.40 -21.79 -14.00
CA LEU A 149 7.96 -20.59 -13.39
C LEU A 149 9.33 -20.17 -13.92
N GLN A 150 10.15 -21.12 -14.37
CA GLN A 150 11.58 -20.94 -14.61
C GLN A 150 11.94 -19.82 -15.61
N ASN A 151 11.01 -19.44 -16.49
CA ASN A 151 11.21 -18.35 -17.46
C ASN A 151 10.62 -17.04 -16.94
N VAL A 152 9.39 -17.07 -16.40
CA VAL A 152 8.68 -15.85 -15.97
C VAL A 152 9.34 -15.20 -14.76
N ILE A 153 9.94 -15.97 -13.84
CA ILE A 153 10.67 -15.46 -12.68
C ILE A 153 11.82 -14.53 -13.09
N PHE A 154 12.50 -14.82 -14.20
CA PHE A 154 13.67 -14.06 -14.69
C PHE A 154 13.35 -13.08 -15.82
N SER A 155 12.10 -13.05 -16.29
CA SER A 155 11.72 -12.24 -17.44
C SER A 155 11.61 -10.76 -17.07
N LEU A 156 12.36 -9.93 -17.80
CA LEU A 156 12.35 -8.47 -17.76
C LEU A 156 11.88 -7.88 -19.10
N THR A 157 10.97 -8.57 -19.81
CA THR A 157 10.32 -7.92 -20.95
C THR A 157 9.64 -6.64 -20.47
N PRO A 158 9.63 -5.55 -21.27
CA PRO A 158 9.23 -4.22 -20.78
C PRO A 158 7.88 -4.23 -20.04
N ARG A 159 6.89 -4.95 -20.56
CA ARG A 159 5.57 -5.12 -19.95
C ARG A 159 5.59 -5.73 -18.54
N LEU A 160 6.56 -6.58 -18.23
CA LEU A 160 6.67 -7.25 -16.92
C LEU A 160 7.52 -6.47 -15.93
N THR A 161 8.06 -5.31 -16.28
CA THR A 161 8.96 -4.57 -15.39
C THR A 161 8.23 -3.79 -14.30
N SER A 162 6.94 -3.49 -14.51
CA SER A 162 6.10 -2.72 -13.59
C SER A 162 4.65 -3.20 -13.55
N LEU A 163 3.92 -2.85 -12.49
CA LEU A 163 2.48 -2.99 -12.48
C LEU A 163 1.80 -1.93 -13.37
N GLY A 164 0.71 -2.30 -14.04
CA GLY A 164 0.00 -1.42 -14.98
C GLY A 164 -1.07 -2.13 -15.81
N LEU A 165 -1.89 -1.36 -16.53
CA LEU A 165 -2.91 -1.88 -17.46
C LEU A 165 -2.30 -2.23 -18.83
N ALA A 166 -2.85 -3.26 -19.48
CA ALA A 166 -2.52 -3.71 -20.83
C ALA A 166 -1.03 -3.64 -21.20
N ASP A 167 -0.66 -2.68 -22.03
CA ASP A 167 0.67 -2.43 -22.61
C ASP A 167 1.64 -1.73 -21.65
N LYS A 168 1.12 -1.05 -20.61
CA LYS A 168 1.91 -0.28 -19.64
C LYS A 168 2.44 -1.09 -18.46
N GLY A 169 2.03 -2.36 -18.32
CA GLY A 169 2.49 -3.21 -17.23
C GLY A 169 1.68 -4.50 -17.09
N ILE A 170 1.78 -5.09 -15.90
CA ILE A 170 0.93 -6.22 -15.49
C ILE A 170 -0.01 -5.81 -14.35
N THR A 171 -1.21 -6.36 -14.36
CA THR A 171 -2.11 -6.29 -13.21
C THR A 171 -2.96 -7.55 -13.19
N THR A 172 -3.41 -7.94 -12.00
CA THR A 172 -4.40 -9.01 -11.85
C THR A 172 -5.71 -8.51 -11.26
N TYR A 173 -5.86 -7.19 -11.03
CA TYR A 173 -7.13 -6.53 -10.73
C TYR A 173 -8.06 -6.49 -11.95
N PHE A 174 -7.45 -6.44 -13.14
CA PHE A 174 -8.10 -6.58 -14.42
C PHE A 174 -7.54 -7.78 -15.19
N SER A 175 -8.30 -8.34 -16.12
CA SER A 175 -7.73 -9.29 -17.09
C SER A 175 -6.68 -8.61 -17.98
N SER A 176 -5.71 -9.38 -18.45
CA SER A 176 -4.50 -8.90 -19.12
C SER A 176 -4.73 -8.13 -20.43
N ASN A 177 -5.94 -8.19 -20.98
CA ASN A 177 -6.39 -7.50 -22.19
C ASN A 177 -7.11 -6.17 -21.91
N CYS A 178 -7.31 -5.77 -20.65
CA CYS A 178 -7.96 -4.52 -20.29
C CYS A 178 -7.01 -3.32 -20.41
N THR A 179 -7.41 -2.33 -21.20
CA THR A 179 -6.71 -1.06 -21.39
C THR A 179 -7.20 0.01 -20.41
N LYS A 180 -6.64 1.23 -20.52
CA LYS A 180 -7.11 2.39 -19.75
C LYS A 180 -8.55 2.75 -20.12
N GLU A 181 -8.91 2.71 -21.39
CA GLU A 181 -10.24 2.99 -21.91
C GLU A 181 -11.27 1.99 -21.37
N ASP A 182 -10.90 0.71 -21.32
CA ASP A 182 -11.73 -0.34 -20.70
C ASP A 182 -11.96 -0.03 -19.21
N SER A 183 -10.90 0.30 -18.47
CA SER A 183 -11.02 0.67 -17.07
C SER A 183 -11.92 1.88 -16.88
N ASP A 184 -11.79 2.91 -17.70
CA ASP A 184 -12.60 4.13 -17.58
C ASP A 184 -14.07 3.87 -17.91
N LEU A 185 -14.35 3.01 -18.89
CA LEU A 185 -15.70 2.59 -19.22
C LEU A 185 -16.34 1.77 -18.07
N VAL A 186 -15.59 0.85 -17.46
CA VAL A 186 -16.03 0.11 -16.26
C VAL A 186 -16.36 1.05 -15.12
N ASN A 187 -15.50 2.04 -14.87
CA ASN A 187 -15.70 3.02 -13.80
C ASN A 187 -16.93 3.89 -14.05
N ASP A 188 -17.14 4.32 -15.30
CA ASP A 188 -18.31 5.10 -15.68
C ASP A 188 -19.60 4.31 -15.47
N TRP A 189 -19.61 3.03 -15.86
CA TRP A 189 -20.74 2.13 -15.61
C TRP A 189 -20.98 1.92 -14.10
N MET A 190 -19.94 1.64 -13.30
CA MET A 190 -20.07 1.45 -11.84
C MET A 190 -20.70 2.66 -11.13
N LYS A 191 -20.40 3.89 -11.58
CA LYS A 191 -21.04 5.11 -11.06
C LYS A 191 -22.56 5.09 -11.25
N THR A 192 -23.04 4.60 -12.39
CA THR A 192 -24.49 4.48 -12.64
C THR A 192 -25.17 3.49 -11.68
N LYS A 193 -24.42 2.52 -11.18
CA LYS A 193 -24.88 1.51 -10.21
C LYS A 193 -24.61 1.89 -8.76
N ARG A 194 -23.96 3.04 -8.52
CA ARG A 194 -23.48 3.48 -7.18
C ARG A 194 -22.64 2.39 -6.50
N MET A 195 -21.82 1.70 -7.29
CA MET A 195 -20.96 0.61 -6.84
C MET A 195 -19.55 1.13 -6.60
N GLU A 196 -18.99 0.79 -5.44
CA GLU A 196 -17.58 1.00 -5.13
C GLU A 196 -16.78 -0.27 -5.43
N ALA A 197 -15.58 -0.13 -5.99
CA ALA A 197 -14.83 -1.25 -6.56
C ALA A 197 -13.93 -2.01 -5.56
N TYR A 198 -13.89 -1.60 -4.29
CA TYR A 198 -12.95 -2.11 -3.27
C TYR A 198 -12.78 -3.63 -3.27
N ILE A 199 -13.89 -4.37 -3.32
CA ILE A 199 -13.93 -5.83 -3.16
C ILE A 199 -14.09 -6.58 -4.48
N CYS A 200 -13.70 -6.00 -5.63
CA CYS A 200 -13.92 -6.65 -6.92
C CYS A 200 -12.72 -6.63 -7.87
N ARG A 201 -12.72 -7.58 -8.80
CA ARG A 201 -11.87 -7.60 -9.99
C ARG A 201 -12.70 -7.55 -11.26
N THR A 202 -12.09 -7.17 -12.38
CA THR A 202 -12.81 -7.06 -13.66
C THR A 202 -12.17 -7.89 -14.76
N PHE A 203 -12.97 -8.77 -15.38
CA PHE A 203 -12.53 -9.64 -16.47
C PHE A 203 -13.24 -9.27 -17.77
N LYS A 204 -12.47 -9.00 -18.82
CA LYS A 204 -12.96 -8.69 -20.17
C LYS A 204 -12.93 -9.93 -21.06
N THR A 205 -14.11 -10.35 -21.52
CA THR A 205 -14.31 -11.34 -22.59
C THR A 205 -15.05 -10.70 -23.76
N VAL A 206 -15.39 -11.48 -24.79
CA VAL A 206 -16.10 -11.01 -25.99
C VAL A 206 -17.40 -11.79 -26.14
N ALA A 207 -18.49 -11.07 -26.37
CA ALA A 207 -19.82 -11.63 -26.64
C ALA A 207 -19.93 -12.17 -28.06
N ALA A 208 -20.99 -12.95 -28.33
CA ALA A 208 -21.26 -13.49 -29.66
C ALA A 208 -21.51 -12.40 -30.74
N ASP A 209 -21.98 -11.22 -30.35
CA ASP A 209 -22.18 -10.06 -31.23
C ASP A 209 -20.91 -9.21 -31.41
N GLY A 210 -19.76 -9.66 -30.87
CA GLY A 210 -18.46 -8.99 -30.99
C GLY A 210 -18.21 -7.90 -29.95
N LEU A 211 -19.19 -7.54 -29.10
CA LEU A 211 -18.99 -6.53 -28.06
C LEU A 211 -18.25 -7.09 -26.85
N PRO A 212 -17.45 -6.28 -26.13
CA PRO A 212 -16.80 -6.70 -24.89
C PRO A 212 -17.84 -6.97 -23.79
N ILE A 213 -17.56 -7.97 -22.96
CA ILE A 213 -18.27 -8.25 -21.70
C ILE A 213 -17.31 -8.03 -20.55
N PHE A 214 -17.65 -7.11 -19.64
CA PHE A 214 -16.94 -6.88 -18.40
C PHE A 214 -17.65 -7.58 -17.25
N THR A 215 -17.00 -8.60 -16.69
CA THR A 215 -17.46 -9.30 -15.48
C THR A 215 -16.78 -8.71 -14.27
N CYS A 216 -17.52 -7.98 -13.44
CA CYS A 216 -17.04 -7.52 -12.14
C CYS A 216 -17.30 -8.62 -11.12
N ARG A 217 -16.24 -9.27 -10.64
CA ARG A 217 -16.33 -10.41 -9.73
C ARG A 217 -16.02 -9.96 -8.30
N LEU A 218 -17.01 -10.03 -7.42
CA LEU A 218 -16.90 -9.73 -6.01
C LEU A 218 -16.11 -10.82 -5.28
N ALA A 219 -15.28 -10.42 -4.33
CA ALA A 219 -14.62 -11.30 -3.39
C ALA A 219 -15.60 -11.82 -2.35
N SER A 220 -15.81 -13.13 -2.28
CA SER A 220 -16.74 -13.75 -1.33
C SER A 220 -16.50 -15.25 -1.18
N VAL A 221 -16.97 -15.82 -0.07
CA VAL A 221 -17.07 -17.28 0.11
C VAL A 221 -18.16 -17.86 -0.80
N GLU A 222 -19.34 -17.26 -0.79
CA GLU A 222 -20.47 -17.71 -1.58
C GLU A 222 -20.25 -17.45 -3.07
N THR A 223 -20.71 -18.37 -3.92
CA THR A 223 -20.48 -18.33 -5.38
C THR A 223 -21.77 -18.19 -6.19
N SER A 224 -22.92 -18.54 -5.61
CA SER A 224 -24.23 -18.44 -6.24
C SER A 224 -24.65 -16.99 -6.44
N ALA A 225 -25.50 -16.71 -7.43
CA ALA A 225 -26.08 -15.38 -7.61
C ALA A 225 -26.91 -14.98 -6.38
N LYS A 226 -26.84 -13.71 -5.99
CA LYS A 226 -27.66 -13.08 -4.95
C LYS A 226 -28.16 -11.75 -5.51
N PRO A 227 -29.46 -11.62 -5.86
CA PRO A 227 -29.97 -10.46 -6.61
C PRO A 227 -29.65 -9.07 -6.04
N SER A 228 -29.44 -8.95 -4.73
CA SER A 228 -29.05 -7.69 -4.09
C SER A 228 -27.58 -7.29 -4.31
N LEU A 229 -26.72 -8.22 -4.71
CA LEU A 229 -25.28 -8.04 -4.88
C LEU A 229 -24.77 -8.37 -6.30
N THR A 230 -25.39 -9.35 -6.95
CA THR A 230 -25.03 -9.82 -8.29
C THR A 230 -26.02 -9.30 -9.33
N MET A 231 -25.55 -9.14 -10.56
CA MET A 231 -26.34 -8.59 -11.65
C MET A 231 -26.09 -9.39 -12.91
N GLU A 232 -27.17 -9.83 -13.53
CA GLU A 232 -27.14 -10.43 -14.86
C GLU A 232 -26.64 -9.44 -15.93
N LYS A 233 -26.30 -9.97 -17.09
CA LYS A 233 -25.74 -9.18 -18.20
C LYS A 233 -26.66 -8.03 -18.62
N GLU A 234 -26.14 -6.81 -18.53
CA GLU A 234 -26.78 -5.58 -19.00
C GLU A 234 -25.92 -4.89 -20.06
N LYS A 235 -26.54 -4.30 -21.07
CA LYS A 235 -25.83 -3.49 -22.07
C LYS A 235 -25.71 -2.05 -21.60
N TYR A 236 -24.50 -1.50 -21.63
CA TYR A 236 -24.24 -0.09 -21.36
C TYR A 236 -23.24 0.44 -22.38
N LYS A 237 -23.67 1.45 -23.16
CA LYS A 237 -22.94 1.92 -24.35
C LYS A 237 -22.60 0.73 -25.27
N ASN A 238 -21.34 0.62 -25.70
CA ASN A 238 -20.85 -0.43 -26.61
C ASN A 238 -20.24 -1.63 -25.88
N ALA A 239 -20.73 -1.95 -24.67
CA ALA A 239 -20.25 -3.08 -23.89
C ALA A 239 -21.37 -3.70 -23.05
N TYR A 240 -21.13 -4.94 -22.60
CA TYR A 240 -21.95 -5.60 -21.60
C TYR A 240 -21.27 -5.62 -20.24
N PHE A 241 -22.06 -5.53 -19.17
CA PHE A 241 -21.59 -5.58 -17.80
C PHE A 241 -22.41 -6.60 -17.02
N GLN A 242 -21.74 -7.31 -16.12
CA GLN A 242 -22.37 -8.20 -15.16
C GLN A 242 -21.60 -8.19 -13.85
N ILE A 243 -22.29 -8.51 -12.75
CA ILE A 243 -21.69 -8.67 -11.43
C ILE A 243 -21.86 -10.11 -10.98
N THR A 244 -20.74 -10.78 -10.73
CA THR A 244 -20.70 -12.13 -10.15
C THR A 244 -19.96 -12.09 -8.83
N ARG A 245 -19.93 -13.20 -8.09
CA ARG A 245 -19.20 -13.30 -6.81
C ARG A 245 -18.47 -14.64 -6.69
N GLY A 246 -17.69 -14.80 -5.62
CA GLY A 246 -16.94 -16.01 -5.32
C GLY A 246 -15.45 -15.90 -5.56
N ASP A 247 -14.91 -14.69 -5.81
CA ASP A 247 -13.45 -14.53 -5.88
C ASP A 247 -12.83 -14.89 -4.53
N TYR A 248 -11.71 -15.61 -4.58
CA TYR A 248 -10.93 -15.99 -3.38
C TYR A 248 -11.67 -16.87 -2.34
N SER A 249 -12.81 -17.47 -2.70
CA SER A 249 -13.70 -18.22 -1.78
C SER A 249 -12.98 -19.17 -0.81
N PRO A 250 -12.03 -20.03 -1.22
CA PRO A 250 -11.35 -20.93 -0.28
C PRO A 250 -10.54 -20.23 0.81
N LEU A 251 -9.92 -19.09 0.48
CA LEU A 251 -9.13 -18.30 1.45
C LEU A 251 -10.05 -17.50 2.37
N LEU A 252 -11.08 -16.85 1.82
CA LEU A 252 -12.06 -16.11 2.62
C LEU A 252 -12.82 -17.02 3.58
N LYS A 253 -13.01 -18.30 3.23
CA LYS A 253 -13.54 -19.30 4.17
C LYS A 253 -12.62 -19.48 5.38
N LYS A 254 -11.31 -19.55 5.17
CA LYS A 254 -10.30 -19.66 6.25
C LYS A 254 -10.21 -18.39 7.09
N VAL A 255 -10.36 -17.22 6.47
CA VAL A 255 -10.51 -15.92 7.15
C VAL A 255 -11.72 -16.00 8.09
N ASN A 256 -12.90 -16.33 7.57
CA ASN A 256 -14.14 -16.40 8.36
C ASN A 256 -14.11 -17.44 9.48
N GLU A 257 -13.51 -18.62 9.25
CA GLU A 257 -13.32 -19.64 10.28
C GLU A 257 -12.53 -19.10 11.48
N ASN A 258 -11.51 -18.27 11.26
CA ASN A 258 -10.71 -17.67 12.32
C ASN A 258 -11.38 -16.47 12.98
N LEU A 259 -12.00 -15.58 12.20
CA LEU A 259 -12.78 -14.46 12.76
C LEU A 259 -13.93 -14.97 13.65
N THR A 260 -14.57 -16.07 13.26
CA THR A 260 -15.63 -16.71 14.08
C THR A 260 -15.08 -17.15 15.44
N LYS A 261 -13.90 -17.77 15.48
CA LYS A 261 -13.24 -18.16 16.73
C LYS A 261 -12.80 -16.94 17.55
N ALA A 262 -12.40 -15.85 16.90
CA ALA A 262 -12.00 -14.63 17.60
C ALA A 262 -13.18 -13.99 18.37
N ILE A 263 -14.43 -14.11 17.90
CA ILE A 263 -15.61 -13.56 18.58
C ILE A 263 -15.73 -14.02 20.03
N ASP A 264 -15.38 -15.27 20.34
CA ASP A 264 -15.47 -15.83 21.70
C ASP A 264 -14.51 -15.15 22.69
N TYR A 265 -13.47 -14.50 22.17
CA TYR A 265 -12.42 -13.83 22.96
C TYR A 265 -12.51 -12.31 22.90
N ALA A 266 -13.49 -11.74 22.20
CA ALA A 266 -13.72 -10.30 22.15
C ALA A 266 -13.95 -9.70 23.55
N ALA A 267 -13.42 -8.51 23.78
CA ALA A 267 -13.50 -7.78 25.04
C ALA A 267 -14.87 -7.13 25.26
N ASN A 268 -15.55 -6.69 24.19
CA ASN A 268 -16.80 -5.96 24.25
C ASN A 268 -17.71 -6.25 23.04
N ASP A 269 -18.92 -5.69 23.03
CA ASP A 269 -19.89 -5.93 21.97
C ASP A 269 -19.57 -5.21 20.66
N ASN A 270 -18.82 -4.08 20.68
CA ASN A 270 -18.35 -3.46 19.45
C ASN A 270 -17.39 -4.39 18.70
N GLU A 271 -16.43 -5.00 19.41
CA GLU A 271 -15.52 -5.99 18.83
C GLU A 271 -16.27 -7.23 18.30
N LYS A 272 -17.29 -7.72 19.01
CA LYS A 272 -18.11 -8.84 18.50
C LYS A 272 -18.86 -8.46 17.23
N ASN A 273 -19.49 -7.29 17.23
CA ASN A 273 -20.32 -6.85 16.12
C ASN A 273 -19.47 -6.50 14.89
N MET A 274 -18.32 -5.84 15.06
CA MET A 274 -17.41 -5.59 13.92
C MET A 274 -16.99 -6.90 13.25
N LEU A 275 -16.64 -7.92 14.04
CA LEU A 275 -16.22 -9.22 13.51
C LEU A 275 -17.36 -9.95 12.80
N ARG A 276 -18.59 -9.91 13.35
CA ARG A 276 -19.78 -10.48 12.69
C ARG A 276 -20.02 -9.85 11.31
N HIS A 277 -19.94 -8.53 11.23
CA HIS A 277 -20.09 -7.79 9.99
C HIS A 277 -18.94 -8.07 8.99
N TYR A 278 -17.70 -8.17 9.45
CA TYR A 278 -16.58 -8.59 8.57
C TYR A 278 -16.79 -10.00 8.02
N ILE A 279 -17.23 -10.94 8.87
CA ILE A 279 -17.54 -12.32 8.44
C ILE A 279 -18.62 -12.31 7.36
N GLU A 280 -19.71 -11.55 7.54
CA GLU A 280 -20.79 -11.50 6.55
C GLU A 280 -20.34 -10.82 5.25
N SER A 281 -19.55 -9.75 5.34
CA SER A 281 -18.94 -9.11 4.18
C SER A 281 -18.10 -10.10 3.36
N PHE A 282 -17.19 -10.83 4.00
CA PHE A 282 -16.35 -11.82 3.33
C PHE A 282 -17.12 -13.06 2.88
N LYS A 283 -18.21 -13.40 3.56
CA LYS A 283 -19.05 -14.52 3.18
C LYS A 283 -19.85 -14.21 1.91
N GLU A 284 -20.55 -13.09 1.91
CA GLU A 284 -21.53 -12.74 0.86
C GLU A 284 -20.94 -11.90 -0.27
N GLY A 285 -19.85 -11.18 -0.01
CA GLY A 285 -19.29 -10.16 -0.90
C GLY A 285 -20.03 -8.83 -0.81
N ASP A 286 -20.47 -8.43 0.38
CA ASP A 286 -21.19 -7.17 0.61
C ASP A 286 -20.26 -6.12 1.24
N LEU A 287 -20.02 -5.02 0.52
CA LEU A 287 -19.19 -3.92 1.02
C LEU A 287 -19.88 -3.16 2.16
N ASN A 288 -21.22 -3.10 2.17
CA ASN A 288 -21.96 -2.40 3.21
C ASN A 288 -21.79 -3.08 4.57
N GLU A 289 -21.70 -4.41 4.59
CA GLU A 289 -21.35 -5.16 5.80
C GLU A 289 -19.95 -4.76 6.30
N HIS A 290 -18.95 -4.59 5.42
CA HIS A 290 -17.63 -4.13 5.85
C HIS A 290 -17.65 -2.71 6.42
N LYS A 291 -18.45 -1.83 5.80
CA LYS A 291 -18.70 -0.47 6.29
C LYS A 291 -19.36 -0.49 7.67
N ASP A 292 -20.40 -1.30 7.87
CA ASP A 292 -21.06 -1.45 9.18
C ASP A 292 -20.10 -2.00 10.24
N GLY A 293 -19.28 -2.99 9.90
CA GLY A 293 -18.21 -3.46 10.78
C GLY A 293 -17.23 -2.35 11.13
N SER A 294 -16.88 -1.51 10.15
CA SER A 294 -16.03 -0.33 10.35
C SER A 294 -16.65 0.72 11.28
N ARG A 295 -17.99 0.88 11.27
CA ARG A 295 -18.71 1.77 12.21
C ARG A 295 -18.60 1.26 13.64
N PHE A 296 -18.75 -0.04 13.86
CA PHE A 296 -18.53 -0.65 15.18
C PHE A 296 -17.08 -0.50 15.63
N TRP A 297 -16.13 -0.73 14.71
CA TRP A 297 -14.71 -0.57 14.99
C TRP A 297 -14.34 0.87 15.40
N ILE A 298 -14.87 1.90 14.75
CA ILE A 298 -14.63 3.30 15.16
C ILE A 298 -15.16 3.58 16.57
N LYS A 299 -16.29 2.97 16.94
CA LYS A 299 -16.92 3.14 18.27
C LYS A 299 -16.15 2.41 19.37
N ASP A 300 -15.35 1.42 19.04
CA ASP A 300 -14.45 0.75 19.96
C ASP A 300 -13.21 1.62 20.25
N LYS A 301 -13.20 2.28 21.42
CA LYS A 301 -12.15 3.24 21.82
C LYS A 301 -11.13 2.57 22.75
N GLY A 302 -9.85 2.78 22.45
CA GLY A 302 -8.72 2.24 23.22
C GLY A 302 -8.74 0.73 23.48
N PRO A 303 -9.03 -0.16 22.50
CA PRO A 303 -8.93 -1.60 22.73
C PRO A 303 -7.49 -2.01 23.03
N ILE A 304 -7.30 -3.05 23.85
CA ILE A 304 -5.95 -3.60 24.13
C ILE A 304 -5.37 -4.27 22.89
N ILE A 305 -6.23 -4.93 22.09
CA ILE A 305 -5.89 -5.54 20.81
C ILE A 305 -6.61 -4.74 19.73
N GLU A 306 -5.88 -3.94 18.98
CA GLU A 306 -6.42 -3.16 17.87
C GLU A 306 -6.21 -3.92 16.56
N THR A 307 -7.25 -3.99 15.73
CA THR A 307 -7.24 -4.76 14.47
C THR A 307 -8.14 -4.16 13.42
N TYR A 308 -7.76 -4.34 12.16
CA TYR A 308 -8.61 -4.08 11.00
C TYR A 308 -8.20 -5.01 9.86
N GLN A 309 -9.18 -5.53 9.11
CA GLN A 309 -8.93 -6.49 8.03
C GLN A 309 -9.93 -6.29 6.89
N GLY A 310 -9.48 -6.45 5.64
CA GLY A 310 -10.33 -6.39 4.45
C GLY A 310 -9.58 -5.90 3.21
N PHE A 311 -10.32 -5.41 2.22
CA PHE A 311 -9.77 -4.80 1.01
C PHE A 311 -9.68 -3.29 1.19
N ILE A 312 -8.55 -2.78 1.68
CA ILE A 312 -8.50 -1.46 2.36
C ILE A 312 -7.90 -0.36 1.49
N GLU A 313 -6.68 -0.56 0.98
CA GLU A 313 -5.90 0.46 0.30
C GLU A 313 -5.90 0.24 -1.21
N THR A 314 -6.05 1.31 -2.00
CA THR A 314 -6.22 1.21 -3.47
C THR A 314 -4.97 1.57 -4.27
N TYR A 315 -3.80 1.65 -3.62
CA TYR A 315 -2.56 2.15 -4.23
C TYR A 315 -2.09 1.33 -5.44
N ARG A 316 -2.21 0.00 -5.37
CA ARG A 316 -1.65 -0.93 -6.37
C ARG A 316 -2.59 -1.28 -7.51
N ASP A 317 -3.86 -0.86 -7.42
CA ASP A 317 -4.76 -0.90 -8.58
C ASP A 317 -4.36 0.22 -9.55
N PRO A 318 -4.00 -0.07 -10.81
CA PRO A 318 -3.68 0.98 -11.79
C PRO A 318 -4.83 1.98 -12.04
N SER A 319 -6.08 1.62 -11.69
CA SER A 319 -7.24 2.51 -11.75
C SER A 319 -7.54 3.24 -10.44
N GLY A 320 -6.87 2.87 -9.34
CA GLY A 320 -6.94 3.51 -8.03
C GLY A 320 -8.25 3.27 -7.24
N GLN A 321 -9.01 2.22 -7.52
CA GLN A 321 -10.34 2.01 -6.93
C GLN A 321 -10.55 0.65 -6.24
N ARG A 322 -9.78 -0.37 -6.61
CA ARG A 322 -9.87 -1.71 -6.02
C ARG A 322 -8.89 -1.82 -4.86
N GLY A 323 -9.36 -2.40 -3.75
CA GLY A 323 -8.55 -2.56 -2.55
C GLY A 323 -7.63 -3.77 -2.65
N GLU A 324 -6.39 -3.63 -2.20
CA GLU A 324 -5.56 -4.78 -1.83
C GLU A 324 -6.06 -5.34 -0.49
N PHE A 325 -6.04 -6.67 -0.34
CA PHE A 325 -6.34 -7.29 0.94
C PHE A 325 -5.19 -7.04 1.91
N GLU A 326 -5.51 -6.49 3.07
CA GLU A 326 -4.60 -6.39 4.21
C GLU A 326 -5.32 -6.72 5.52
N GLY A 327 -4.52 -7.10 6.52
CA GLY A 327 -5.03 -7.30 7.87
C GLY A 327 -3.93 -7.10 8.89
N PHE A 328 -4.21 -6.32 9.93
CA PHE A 328 -3.27 -6.12 11.03
C PHE A 328 -3.86 -6.46 12.38
N VAL A 329 -2.98 -6.87 13.28
CA VAL A 329 -3.23 -7.05 14.70
C VAL A 329 -2.10 -6.35 15.45
N SER A 330 -2.47 -5.45 16.33
CA SER A 330 -1.53 -4.65 17.10
C SER A 330 -1.98 -4.57 18.54
N MET A 331 -1.04 -4.37 19.44
CA MET A 331 -1.25 -4.44 20.87
C MET A 331 -0.86 -3.11 21.50
N VAL A 332 -1.65 -2.66 22.46
CA VAL A 332 -1.32 -1.46 23.22
C VAL A 332 -0.06 -1.72 24.05
N ASN A 333 0.98 -0.92 23.79
CA ASN A 333 2.14 -0.90 24.65
C ASN A 333 1.83 -0.03 25.88
N LYS A 334 1.36 -0.65 26.96
CA LYS A 334 0.94 0.05 28.19
C LYS A 334 2.05 0.93 28.79
N GLU A 335 3.32 0.53 28.66
CA GLU A 335 4.45 1.32 29.18
C GLU A 335 4.72 2.55 28.31
N MET A 336 4.69 2.40 26.99
CA MET A 336 4.88 3.52 26.07
C MET A 336 3.68 4.48 26.13
N SER A 337 2.46 3.96 26.21
CA SER A 337 1.24 4.76 26.37
C SER A 337 1.25 5.61 27.65
N LYS A 338 1.88 5.16 28.75
CA LYS A 338 2.07 6.00 29.95
C LYS A 338 2.91 7.26 29.66
N LYS A 339 3.95 7.15 28.82
CA LYS A 339 4.76 8.32 28.41
C LYS A 339 3.93 9.31 27.59
N PHE A 340 3.05 8.81 26.72
CA PHE A 340 2.19 9.65 25.87
C PHE A 340 1.01 10.29 26.61
N GLY A 341 0.57 9.71 27.73
CA GLY A 341 -0.46 10.32 28.59
C GLY A 341 -0.14 11.77 28.95
N GLN A 342 1.14 12.06 29.27
CA GLN A 342 1.60 13.42 29.59
C GLN A 342 1.54 14.38 28.39
N LEU A 343 1.79 13.90 27.17
CA LEU A 343 1.68 14.71 25.95
C LEU A 343 0.22 15.11 25.70
N VAL A 344 -0.71 14.15 25.84
CA VAL A 344 -2.14 14.39 25.66
C VAL A 344 -2.69 15.34 26.73
N GLU A 345 -2.26 15.19 27.99
CA GLU A 345 -2.59 16.12 29.07
C GLU A 345 -2.11 17.55 28.78
N GLY A 346 -0.99 17.70 28.05
CA GLY A 346 -0.46 19.00 27.63
C GLY A 346 -1.03 19.55 26.32
N ALA A 347 -1.84 18.79 25.58
CA ALA A 347 -2.20 19.10 24.19
C ALA A 347 -2.88 20.45 24.01
N GLU A 348 -3.85 20.80 24.87
CA GLU A 348 -4.54 22.11 24.81
C GLU A 348 -3.59 23.30 24.99
N ARG A 349 -2.50 23.12 25.74
CA ARG A 349 -1.46 24.13 25.90
C ARG A 349 -0.59 24.21 24.65
N PHE A 350 -0.23 23.07 24.06
CA PHE A 350 0.63 23.02 22.87
C PHE A 350 -0.06 23.55 21.62
N ILE A 351 -1.37 23.32 21.45
CA ILE A 351 -2.15 23.84 20.31
C ILE A 351 -2.10 25.37 20.24
N LYS A 352 -2.09 26.06 21.39
CA LYS A 352 -1.97 27.52 21.48
C LYS A 352 -0.61 28.06 21.01
N LEU A 353 0.39 27.19 20.82
CA LEU A 353 1.70 27.54 20.29
C LEU A 353 1.77 27.44 18.76
N LEU A 354 0.72 26.93 18.11
CA LEU A 354 0.66 26.84 16.65
C LEU A 354 0.57 28.26 16.05
N PRO A 355 1.15 28.50 14.85
CA PRO A 355 1.30 29.84 14.31
C PRO A 355 0.00 30.44 13.76
N TRP A 356 -1.13 29.73 13.85
CA TRP A 356 -2.44 30.24 13.47
C TRP A 356 -3.24 30.65 14.71
N GLY A 357 -3.98 31.76 14.61
CA GLY A 357 -4.82 32.26 15.69
C GLY A 357 -6.01 31.35 15.99
N LYS A 358 -6.69 31.62 17.11
CA LYS A 358 -7.84 30.83 17.59
C LYS A 358 -8.97 30.71 16.56
N ASP A 359 -9.15 31.69 15.69
CA ASP A 359 -10.21 31.73 14.68
C ASP A 359 -10.05 30.65 13.60
N LEU A 360 -8.86 30.06 13.47
CA LEU A 360 -8.56 28.94 12.57
C LEU A 360 -8.53 27.59 13.29
N GLU A 361 -8.78 27.57 14.60
CA GLU A 361 -8.83 26.38 15.43
C GLU A 361 -10.29 25.91 15.60
N LYS A 362 -10.50 24.64 15.94
CA LYS A 362 -11.84 24.15 16.29
C LYS A 362 -12.32 24.76 17.61
N ASP A 363 -13.63 25.01 17.70
CA ASP A 363 -14.27 25.61 18.89
C ASP A 363 -14.09 24.76 20.16
N ALA A 364 -14.07 23.43 20.00
CA ALA A 364 -13.85 22.48 21.08
C ALA A 364 -12.69 21.54 20.75
N PHE A 365 -11.71 21.47 21.65
CA PHE A 365 -10.66 20.47 21.59
C PHE A 365 -11.23 19.10 21.94
N LEU A 366 -11.33 18.22 20.93
CA LEU A 366 -11.65 16.83 21.15
C LEU A 366 -10.36 16.08 21.47
N ARG A 367 -10.22 15.65 22.72
CA ARG A 367 -9.05 14.90 23.18
C ARG A 367 -8.83 13.67 22.27
N PRO A 368 -7.72 13.59 21.52
CA PRO A 368 -7.43 12.44 20.70
C PRO A 368 -7.15 11.23 21.59
N ASP A 369 -7.67 10.08 21.20
CA ASP A 369 -7.27 8.78 21.75
C ASP A 369 -5.87 8.46 21.20
N PHE A 370 -4.84 8.75 22.00
CA PHE A 370 -3.44 8.57 21.58
C PHE A 370 -2.88 7.30 22.22
N THR A 371 -2.84 6.23 21.42
CA THR A 371 -2.38 4.92 21.88
C THR A 371 -1.23 4.43 21.00
N SER A 372 -0.10 4.08 21.62
CA SER A 372 1.02 3.48 20.89
C SER A 372 0.79 2.00 20.72
N LEU A 373 0.84 1.54 19.47
CA LEU A 373 0.55 0.16 19.11
C LEU A 373 1.81 -0.52 18.59
N ASP A 374 2.11 -1.68 19.17
CA ASP A 374 3.14 -2.58 18.66
C ASP A 374 2.46 -3.63 17.78
N VAL A 375 2.89 -3.70 16.52
CA VAL A 375 2.38 -4.66 15.54
C VAL A 375 2.80 -6.06 15.96
N LEU A 376 1.81 -6.95 16.11
CA LEU A 376 2.02 -8.40 16.22
C LEU A 376 2.01 -9.04 14.83
N THR A 377 1.09 -8.61 13.98
CA THR A 377 0.90 -9.15 12.63
C THR A 377 0.45 -8.02 11.72
N PHE A 378 1.05 -7.94 10.54
CA PHE A 378 0.57 -7.14 9.43
C PHE A 378 0.72 -7.98 8.17
N ALA A 379 -0.38 -8.52 7.68
CA ALA A 379 -0.44 -9.35 6.50
C ALA A 379 -0.89 -8.49 5.30
N GLY A 380 -0.20 -8.62 4.17
CA GLY A 380 -0.39 -7.80 2.98
C GLY A 380 0.92 -7.66 2.21
N SER A 381 1.03 -6.62 1.38
CA SER A 381 2.22 -6.38 0.56
C SER A 381 3.30 -5.53 1.26
N GLY A 382 2.99 -4.90 2.40
CA GLY A 382 3.94 -4.08 3.14
C GLY A 382 3.41 -3.66 4.51
N ILE A 383 4.31 -3.15 5.35
CA ILE A 383 3.99 -2.70 6.71
C ILE A 383 4.20 -1.18 6.77
N PRO A 384 3.13 -0.37 6.91
CA PRO A 384 3.25 1.07 7.00
C PRO A 384 3.78 1.50 8.38
N ALA A 385 4.33 2.71 8.49
CA ALA A 385 4.71 3.28 9.80
C ALA A 385 3.50 3.78 10.61
N GLY A 386 2.35 3.98 9.95
CA GLY A 386 1.11 4.43 10.56
C GLY A 386 -0.02 4.42 9.55
N ILE A 387 -1.25 4.40 10.05
CA ILE A 387 -2.48 4.24 9.26
C ILE A 387 -3.56 5.24 9.70
N ASN A 388 -4.47 5.55 8.77
CA ASN A 388 -5.59 6.45 8.98
C ASN A 388 -6.83 5.90 8.26
N ILE A 389 -7.69 5.21 9.01
CA ILE A 389 -8.76 4.36 8.47
C ILE A 389 -10.07 4.53 9.27
N PRO A 390 -11.24 4.15 8.71
CA PRO A 390 -11.45 3.55 7.38
C PRO A 390 -11.29 4.56 6.24
N ASN A 391 -11.28 4.04 5.00
CA ASN A 391 -11.19 4.84 3.76
C ASN A 391 -12.56 5.26 3.19
N TYR A 392 -13.66 4.91 3.88
CA TYR A 392 -15.02 5.28 3.47
C TYR A 392 -15.34 6.73 3.84
N ASP A 393 -15.35 7.64 2.87
CA ASP A 393 -15.56 9.08 3.11
C ASP A 393 -16.85 9.38 3.87
N GLU A 394 -17.93 8.65 3.60
CA GLU A 394 -19.21 8.83 4.31
C GLU A 394 -19.10 8.55 5.81
N ILE A 395 -18.28 7.57 6.21
CA ILE A 395 -18.07 7.23 7.62
C ILE A 395 -17.11 8.24 8.24
N ARG A 396 -16.04 8.61 7.51
CA ARG A 396 -15.05 9.57 7.99
C ARG A 396 -15.66 10.93 8.31
N GLN A 397 -16.63 11.38 7.49
CA GLN A 397 -17.29 12.67 7.64
C GLN A 397 -18.35 12.66 8.75
N ASN A 398 -19.12 11.59 8.87
CA ASN A 398 -20.30 11.56 9.75
C ASN A 398 -20.07 10.89 11.11
N GLU A 399 -19.12 9.96 11.20
CA GLU A 399 -18.92 9.10 12.37
C GLU A 399 -17.48 9.18 12.92
N GLY A 400 -16.49 9.36 12.04
CA GLY A 400 -15.09 9.59 12.39
C GLY A 400 -14.14 8.55 11.81
N PHE A 401 -12.91 8.53 12.32
CA PHE A 401 -11.82 7.66 11.88
C PHE A 401 -10.83 7.46 13.04
N LYS A 402 -9.95 6.45 12.94
CA LYS A 402 -8.81 6.30 13.88
C LYS A 402 -7.50 6.62 13.18
N ASN A 403 -6.58 7.21 13.94
CA ASN A 403 -5.18 7.38 13.56
C ASN A 403 -4.36 6.42 14.41
N VAL A 404 -3.49 5.66 13.78
CA VAL A 404 -2.65 4.69 14.49
C VAL A 404 -1.20 4.90 14.07
N SER A 405 -0.31 4.93 15.07
CA SER A 405 1.15 4.92 14.89
C SER A 405 1.68 3.54 15.29
N LEU A 406 2.49 2.92 14.44
CA LEU A 406 3.00 1.57 14.65
C LEU A 406 4.41 1.64 15.26
N GLY A 407 4.46 1.63 16.59
CA GLY A 407 5.63 1.99 17.41
C GLY A 407 6.85 1.11 17.20
N ASN A 408 6.67 -0.17 16.90
CA ASN A 408 7.77 -1.12 16.68
C ASN A 408 8.26 -1.22 15.22
N VAL A 409 7.50 -0.67 14.26
CA VAL A 409 7.90 -0.64 12.83
C VAL A 409 8.94 0.45 12.57
N ILE A 410 8.80 1.59 13.24
CA ILE A 410 9.63 2.77 13.07
C ILE A 410 11.10 2.52 13.48
N PRO A 411 11.41 2.01 14.70
CA PRO A 411 12.78 1.67 15.07
C PRO A 411 13.39 0.60 14.15
N ALA A 412 12.58 -0.33 13.64
CA ALA A 412 13.04 -1.35 12.70
C ALA A 412 13.51 -0.74 11.37
N ALA A 413 12.78 0.24 10.84
CA ALA A 413 13.14 0.96 9.61
C ALA A 413 14.45 1.77 9.71
N TYR A 414 14.94 2.04 10.93
CA TYR A 414 16.12 2.88 11.16
C TYR A 414 17.44 2.16 11.38
N LYS A 415 17.45 0.84 11.28
CA LYS A 415 18.68 0.03 11.34
C LYS A 415 19.45 0.00 10.00
N GLU A 416 19.32 1.04 9.16
CA GLU A 416 20.08 1.17 7.90
C GLU A 416 21.51 1.66 8.16
N SER A 417 22.51 1.10 7.47
CA SER A 417 23.94 1.46 7.65
C SER A 417 24.45 2.57 6.74
N VAL A 418 23.76 2.85 5.64
CA VAL A 418 24.18 3.84 4.63
C VAL A 418 23.09 4.89 4.54
N ILE A 419 23.37 6.07 5.08
CA ILE A 419 22.48 7.23 4.96
C ILE A 419 23.12 8.14 3.92
N PRO A 420 22.65 8.11 2.66
CA PRO A 420 23.22 8.94 1.61
C PRO A 420 22.94 10.42 1.91
N PHE A 421 23.75 11.30 1.30
CA PHE A 421 23.60 12.75 1.38
C PHE A 421 23.86 13.39 2.76
N LEU A 422 24.49 12.68 3.70
CA LEU A 422 24.95 13.23 4.98
C LEU A 422 26.48 13.28 5.06
N SER A 423 26.98 14.30 5.75
CA SER A 423 28.35 14.30 6.23
C SER A 423 28.52 13.25 7.34
N GLU A 424 29.74 12.79 7.60
CA GLU A 424 30.01 11.85 8.72
C GLU A 424 29.62 12.44 10.09
N ALA A 425 29.73 13.76 10.26
CA ALA A 425 29.31 14.44 11.48
C ALA A 425 27.79 14.39 11.66
N ASP A 426 27.03 14.69 10.60
CA ASP A 426 25.57 14.62 10.62
C ASP A 426 25.07 13.18 10.76
N LYS A 427 25.78 12.23 10.18
CA LYS A 427 25.51 10.80 10.34
C LYS A 427 25.63 10.38 11.80
N ALA A 428 26.71 10.76 12.49
CA ALA A 428 26.89 10.45 13.90
C ALA A 428 25.80 11.09 14.79
N LEU A 429 25.40 12.32 14.48
CA LEU A 429 24.27 12.98 15.15
C LEU A 429 22.95 12.25 14.91
N LEU A 430 22.70 11.87 13.65
CA LEU A 430 21.49 11.16 13.27
C LEU A 430 21.47 9.79 13.96
N ASP A 431 22.51 8.97 13.87
CA ASP A 431 22.56 7.66 14.52
C ASP A 431 22.29 7.73 16.03
N LYS A 432 22.82 8.76 16.70
CA LYS A 432 22.60 8.98 18.13
C LYS A 432 21.16 9.39 18.48
N HIS A 433 20.52 10.20 17.64
CA HIS A 433 19.27 10.89 17.99
C HIS A 433 18.05 10.44 17.15
N ARG A 434 18.20 9.64 16.09
CA ARG A 434 17.15 9.34 15.10
C ARG A 434 15.89 8.77 15.72
N VAL A 435 16.02 7.77 16.60
CA VAL A 435 14.86 7.15 17.27
C VAL A 435 14.16 8.16 18.19
N ALA A 436 14.93 8.82 19.06
CA ALA A 436 14.41 9.79 20.02
C ALA A 436 13.80 11.05 19.35
N ALA A 437 14.31 11.46 18.19
CA ALA A 437 13.79 12.59 17.43
C ALA A 437 12.55 12.24 16.61
N PHE A 438 12.37 10.96 16.23
CA PHE A 438 11.25 10.53 15.39
C PHE A 438 9.99 10.20 16.18
N GLU A 439 10.13 9.70 17.41
CA GLU A 439 9.01 9.46 18.32
C GLU A 439 8.09 10.70 18.46
N PRO A 440 8.58 11.93 18.69
CA PRO A 440 7.73 13.13 18.73
C PRO A 440 7.24 13.62 17.35
N LYS A 441 8.00 13.36 16.28
CA LYS A 441 7.78 13.93 14.94
C LYS A 441 6.54 13.35 14.23
N ILE A 442 6.30 12.04 14.35
CA ILE A 442 5.10 11.40 13.74
C ILE A 442 3.81 11.89 14.41
N GLN A 443 3.90 12.10 15.72
CA GLN A 443 2.78 12.44 16.58
C GLN A 443 2.33 13.90 16.37
N THR A 444 3.20 14.71 15.79
CA THR A 444 2.98 16.14 15.49
C THR A 444 2.83 16.44 13.98
N THR A 445 3.00 15.44 13.10
CA THR A 445 2.98 15.68 11.64
C THR A 445 1.54 15.92 11.12
N PRO A 446 1.37 16.75 10.06
CA PRO A 446 0.07 17.09 9.44
C PRO A 446 -0.85 15.93 9.07
N ARG A 447 -0.33 14.70 8.88
CA ARG A 447 -1.16 13.51 8.62
C ARG A 447 -2.06 13.16 9.81
N GLN A 448 -1.63 13.41 11.04
CA GLN A 448 -2.43 13.19 12.26
C GLN A 448 -3.07 14.49 12.81
N THR A 449 -2.51 15.67 12.51
CA THR A 449 -3.06 16.98 12.94
C THR A 449 -4.15 17.56 12.03
N LYS A 450 -4.72 16.80 11.09
CA LYS A 450 -6.01 17.15 10.44
C LYS A 450 -7.18 17.31 11.45
N SER A 451 -6.94 17.06 12.74
CA SER A 451 -7.92 17.21 13.81
C SER A 451 -8.12 18.64 14.32
N THR A 452 -7.23 19.60 14.04
CA THR A 452 -7.27 20.95 14.67
C THR A 452 -7.70 22.09 13.75
N PHE A 453 -7.41 22.02 12.45
CA PHE A 453 -7.72 23.11 11.52
C PHE A 453 -9.22 23.19 11.19
N ASN A 454 -9.83 24.37 11.39
CA ASN A 454 -11.22 24.63 11.04
C ASN A 454 -11.33 25.07 9.57
N LEU A 455 -11.76 24.16 8.69
CA LEU A 455 -11.97 24.48 7.27
C LEU A 455 -13.14 25.46 7.02
N SER A 456 -14.01 25.68 8.01
CA SER A 456 -15.18 26.56 7.87
C SER A 456 -14.90 28.04 8.13
N SER A 457 -13.71 28.40 8.61
CA SER A 457 -13.31 29.79 8.85
C SER A 457 -12.57 30.45 7.68
N LEU A 458 -12.38 29.72 6.57
CA LEU A 458 -11.98 30.34 5.30
C LEU A 458 -13.17 31.13 4.73
N PRO A 459 -12.97 32.37 4.23
CA PRO A 459 -14.06 33.15 3.67
C PRO A 459 -14.71 32.35 2.53
N PRO A 460 -16.05 32.28 2.47
CA PRO A 460 -16.72 31.63 1.36
C PRO A 460 -16.41 32.42 0.09
N THR A 461 -15.54 31.90 -0.77
CA THR A 461 -15.58 32.31 -2.17
C THR A 461 -16.91 31.83 -2.71
N GLN A 462 -17.69 32.75 -3.28
CA GLN A 462 -18.97 32.48 -3.96
C GLN A 462 -18.75 31.50 -5.13
N ASP A 463 -18.54 30.22 -4.84
CA ASP A 463 -18.71 29.07 -5.74
C ASP A 463 -18.36 27.73 -5.05
N THR A 464 -18.70 27.56 -3.76
CA THR A 464 -18.57 26.25 -3.10
C THR A 464 -19.73 25.33 -3.44
N ALA A 465 -19.83 24.97 -4.72
CA ALA A 465 -20.40 23.71 -5.16
C ALA A 465 -19.27 22.82 -5.69
N ARG A 466 -19.01 21.70 -4.98
CA ARG A 466 -18.30 20.50 -5.48
C ARG A 466 -16.78 20.62 -5.79
N HIS A 467 -15.99 21.24 -4.93
CA HIS A 467 -14.52 21.08 -4.82
C HIS A 467 -14.05 19.90 -3.95
N THR A 468 -13.74 18.71 -4.48
CA THR A 468 -13.04 17.63 -3.73
C THR A 468 -11.53 17.92 -3.68
N PHE A 469 -10.95 18.16 -2.51
CA PHE A 469 -9.49 18.30 -2.36
C PHE A 469 -8.82 16.91 -2.39
N ARG A 470 -8.10 16.59 -3.47
CA ARG A 470 -7.19 15.43 -3.52
C ARG A 470 -5.77 15.86 -3.20
N VAL A 471 -5.16 15.25 -2.18
CA VAL A 471 -3.73 15.38 -1.88
C VAL A 471 -3.04 14.13 -2.41
N HIS A 472 -2.16 14.29 -3.40
CA HIS A 472 -1.24 13.23 -3.82
C HIS A 472 0.02 13.30 -2.96
N SER A 473 0.53 12.16 -2.47
CA SER A 473 1.86 12.07 -1.86
C SER A 473 2.69 11.01 -2.56
N SER A 474 3.77 11.45 -3.21
CA SER A 474 4.86 10.60 -3.70
C SER A 474 6.12 10.91 -2.89
N GLY A 475 6.54 9.98 -2.04
CA GLY A 475 7.91 9.93 -1.49
C GLY A 475 8.16 10.54 -0.10
N PRO A 476 9.36 10.30 0.48
CA PRO A 476 9.68 10.54 1.90
C PRO A 476 10.12 11.98 2.21
N VAL A 477 10.19 12.87 1.21
CA VAL A 477 10.77 14.21 1.37
C VAL A 477 9.78 15.25 0.87
N GLY A 478 9.10 15.92 1.80
CA GLY A 478 8.37 17.16 1.56
C GLY A 478 6.96 17.01 0.96
N LEU A 479 5.96 17.54 1.66
CA LEU A 479 4.65 17.84 1.06
C LEU A 479 4.79 19.18 0.30
N TYR A 480 4.68 19.16 -1.03
CA TYR A 480 4.38 20.37 -1.79
C TYR A 480 2.87 20.45 -1.98
N ALA A 481 2.24 21.49 -1.44
CA ALA A 481 0.87 21.85 -1.77
C ALA A 481 0.91 22.85 -2.92
N SER A 482 0.56 22.43 -4.14
CA SER A 482 0.30 23.35 -5.25
C SER A 482 -1.20 23.69 -5.30
N ILE A 483 -1.52 24.97 -5.07
CA ILE A 483 -2.85 25.50 -5.36
C ILE A 483 -2.86 25.87 -6.85
N VAL A 484 -3.58 25.12 -7.67
CA VAL A 484 -3.87 25.53 -9.05
C VAL A 484 -5.06 26.49 -9.00
N LEU A 485 -4.79 27.79 -8.91
CA LEU A 485 -5.78 28.83 -9.18
C LEU A 485 -5.93 28.97 -10.71
N ARG A 486 -6.83 28.18 -11.31
CA ARG A 486 -7.41 28.52 -12.62
C ARG A 486 -8.63 29.40 -12.37
N ASP A 487 -8.44 30.71 -12.52
CA ASP A 487 -9.40 31.76 -12.90
C ASP A 487 -9.23 33.04 -12.09
N LEU A 488 -8.24 33.83 -12.50
CA LEU A 488 -8.24 35.29 -12.34
C LEU A 488 -7.76 35.95 -13.65
N GLN A 489 -8.34 35.55 -14.78
CA GLN A 489 -8.10 36.21 -16.07
C GLN A 489 -9.36 36.62 -16.84
N GLN A 490 -10.53 36.58 -16.22
CA GLN A 490 -11.75 37.16 -16.78
C GLN A 490 -12.55 37.88 -15.71
N ARG A 491 -12.08 39.05 -15.27
CA ARG A 491 -12.90 40.13 -14.66
C ARG A 491 -12.00 41.33 -14.36
N ASN A 492 -11.68 42.07 -15.41
CA ASN A 492 -11.62 43.54 -15.46
C ASN A 492 -10.86 43.94 -16.73
N GLY A 493 -11.64 44.29 -17.75
CA GLY A 493 -11.12 44.99 -18.90
C GLY A 493 -10.62 46.38 -18.49
N THR A 494 -9.56 46.79 -19.19
CA THR A 494 -9.16 48.18 -19.45
C THR A 494 -8.61 48.99 -18.26
N LEU A 495 -7.27 49.04 -18.11
CA LEU A 495 -6.44 50.19 -18.51
C LEU A 495 -4.98 50.10 -17.98
N ARG A 496 -4.05 50.21 -18.94
CA ARG A 496 -2.79 51.00 -18.97
C ARG A 496 -1.69 50.85 -17.89
N ASN A 497 -0.53 50.53 -18.47
CA ASN A 497 0.84 51.01 -18.21
C ASN A 497 1.67 50.48 -17.03
N LYS A 498 2.87 50.06 -17.47
CA LYS A 498 4.10 49.83 -16.71
C LYS A 498 4.60 51.14 -16.08
N ASN A 499 5.28 50.96 -14.95
CA ASN A 499 6.11 51.90 -14.18
C ASN A 499 5.38 52.73 -13.11
N ASP A 500 6.06 52.81 -11.95
CA ASP A 500 5.75 53.49 -10.67
C ASP A 500 4.91 52.62 -9.70
N LEU A 501 5.32 52.29 -8.46
CA LEU A 501 6.22 52.95 -7.51
C LEU A 501 7.13 51.99 -6.73
N MET A 502 8.32 52.52 -6.46
CA MET A 502 9.35 52.07 -5.52
C MET A 502 8.95 52.24 -4.03
N MET A 503 9.69 51.51 -3.18
CA MET A 503 10.08 51.81 -1.78
C MET A 503 9.05 51.58 -0.66
N SER A 504 9.22 50.46 0.07
CA SER A 504 9.52 50.53 1.50
C SER A 504 10.37 49.33 1.94
N ASN A 505 11.54 49.64 2.49
CA ASN A 505 12.56 48.71 2.95
C ASN A 505 12.18 48.08 4.29
N ILE A 506 12.24 46.74 4.38
CA ILE A 506 12.63 46.06 5.62
C ILE A 506 13.70 45.02 5.25
N ASN A 507 14.91 45.30 5.73
CA ASN A 507 16.13 44.51 5.57
C ASN A 507 16.15 43.34 6.57
N THR A 508 16.34 42.11 6.11
CA THR A 508 17.06 41.05 6.86
C THR A 508 17.78 40.11 5.88
N PRO A 509 19.04 39.71 6.11
CA PRO A 509 19.89 39.09 5.08
C PRO A 509 19.83 37.56 5.13
N SER A 510 19.65 36.91 3.98
CA SER A 510 20.31 35.63 3.69
C SER A 510 20.23 35.30 2.19
N PRO A 511 21.30 34.80 1.55
CA PRO A 511 21.34 34.59 0.11
C PRO A 511 20.67 33.25 -0.23
N VAL A 512 19.55 33.29 -0.96
CA VAL A 512 19.02 32.12 -1.67
C VAL A 512 19.39 32.27 -3.14
N LEU A 513 20.38 31.49 -3.57
CA LEU A 513 20.65 31.22 -4.99
C LEU A 513 19.48 30.38 -5.56
N PRO A 514 18.84 30.80 -6.66
CA PRO A 514 17.84 29.96 -7.31
C PRO A 514 18.54 28.87 -8.15
N LEU A 515 18.38 27.61 -7.75
CA LEU A 515 18.63 26.45 -8.60
C LEU A 515 17.48 26.34 -9.61
N VAL A 516 17.77 26.64 -10.87
CA VAL A 516 16.90 26.42 -12.02
C VAL A 516 16.94 24.93 -12.37
N PHE A 517 15.82 24.22 -12.20
CA PHE A 517 15.60 22.92 -12.83
C PHE A 517 14.70 23.12 -14.05
N ASN A 518 15.25 22.94 -15.24
CA ASN A 518 14.48 22.83 -16.49
C ASN A 518 13.67 21.53 -16.45
N SER A 519 12.34 21.63 -16.34
CA SER A 519 11.42 20.57 -16.73
C SER A 519 10.95 20.84 -18.15
N GLU A 520 11.56 20.22 -19.14
CA GLU A 520 11.03 20.21 -20.50
C GLU A 520 9.78 19.33 -20.53
N THR A 521 8.62 19.97 -20.59
CA THR A 521 7.37 19.37 -21.07
C THR A 521 7.44 19.33 -22.59
N GLY A 522 7.66 18.14 -23.16
CA GLY A 522 7.58 17.93 -24.61
C GLY A 522 6.14 18.13 -25.10
N SER A 523 5.93 19.19 -25.88
CA SER A 523 4.77 19.41 -26.72
C SER A 523 5.04 18.84 -28.11
N ASP A 524 4.07 18.12 -28.65
CA ASP A 524 4.04 17.63 -30.03
C ASP A 524 4.29 18.76 -31.04
N ALA A 525 5.36 18.62 -31.82
CA ALA A 525 5.53 19.28 -33.11
C ALA A 525 6.27 18.32 -34.04
N GLU A 526 5.64 18.00 -35.18
CA GLU A 526 6.17 17.12 -36.24
C GLU A 526 7.50 17.64 -36.81
N PRO A 527 8.47 16.76 -37.14
CA PRO A 527 9.65 17.14 -37.91
C PRO A 527 9.44 16.90 -39.42
N GLN A 528 9.69 17.94 -40.22
CA GLN A 528 10.04 17.83 -41.64
C GLN A 528 11.55 18.09 -41.85
N PRO A 529 12.15 17.62 -42.97
CA PRO A 529 13.42 16.90 -42.92
C PRO A 529 14.69 17.70 -43.27
N SER A 530 15.79 17.19 -42.72
CA SER A 530 17.18 17.12 -43.24
C SER A 530 17.81 18.32 -43.95
N ILE A 531 18.89 18.86 -43.35
CA ILE A 531 20.06 19.38 -44.07
C ILE A 531 21.32 18.88 -43.36
N GLU A 532 22.14 18.14 -44.11
CA GLU A 532 23.53 17.78 -43.78
C GLU A 532 24.40 19.03 -43.67
N THR A 533 25.42 19.01 -42.81
CA THR A 533 26.77 19.47 -43.18
C THR A 533 27.79 19.04 -42.13
N THR A 534 29.00 18.88 -42.64
CA THR A 534 30.13 18.08 -42.19
C THR A 534 31.12 18.83 -41.29
N GLU A 535 31.95 18.02 -40.64
CA GLU A 535 33.39 18.20 -40.40
C GLU A 535 33.91 19.19 -39.35
N ASP A 536 34.91 18.65 -38.64
CA ASP A 536 36.04 19.29 -37.97
C ASP A 536 35.86 19.97 -36.62
N GLY A 537 36.55 19.38 -35.62
CA GLY A 537 37.75 20.07 -35.15
C GLY A 537 37.83 20.41 -33.66
N VAL A 538 38.56 19.56 -32.94
CA VAL A 538 39.58 19.92 -31.94
C VAL A 538 39.15 20.34 -30.52
N VAL A 539 39.91 19.74 -29.62
CA VAL A 539 39.96 19.74 -28.15
C VAL A 539 40.60 21.02 -27.58
N LEU A 540 40.35 21.24 -26.27
CA LEU A 540 41.06 22.05 -25.24
C LEU A 540 40.15 23.18 -24.72
N ILE A 541 39.82 23.30 -23.44
CA ILE A 541 40.48 22.91 -22.16
C ILE A 541 39.42 22.36 -21.20
#